data_AF-A0A831K720-F1
#
_entry.id   AF-A0A831K720-F1
#
_cell.length_a   1.000
_cell.length_b   1.000
_cell.length_c   1.000
_cell.angle_alpha   90.00
_cell.angle_beta   90.00
_cell.angle_gamma   90.00
#
_symmetry.space_group_name_H-M   'P 1'
#
loop_
_entity.id
_entity.type
_entity.pdbx_description
1 polymer ?
#
loop_
_entity_poly.entity_id
_entity_poly.type
_entity_poly.pdbx_seq_one_letter_code
_entity_poly.pdbx_strand_id
1 'polypeptide(L)'
;MPVRIKLKLKSLINNREIETSALINSGFTTERPQLLIPRKRAEHLGLWPPPPQALLIELGTAGGPVRNYLIYNSLEVQAVE
;
A
#
# COMPACT_ATOMS: atom_id res chain seq x y z
N MET A 1 -12.51 5.58 15.49
CA MET A 1 -11.25 5.50 16.24
C MET A 1 -10.22 4.82 15.33
N PRO A 2 -9.10 5.48 14.99
CA PRO A 2 -8.10 4.85 14.11
C PRO A 2 -7.38 3.74 14.89
N VAL A 3 -7.32 2.54 14.30
CA VAL A 3 -6.61 1.40 14.89
C VAL A 3 -5.21 1.32 14.30
N ARG A 4 -4.20 1.37 15.15
CA ARG A 4 -2.81 1.10 14.76
C ARG A 4 -2.57 -0.40 14.84
N ILE A 5 -2.01 -0.95 13.77
CA ILE A 5 -1.65 -2.36 13.67
C ILE A 5 -0.21 -2.46 13.16
N LYS A 6 0.52 -3.51 13.54
CA LYS A 6 1.77 -3.85 12.86
C LYS A 6 1.47 -4.82 11.72
N LEU A 7 2.08 -4.55 10.57
CA LEU A 7 2.01 -5.42 9.40
C LEU A 7 3.40 -5.89 9.03
N LYS A 8 3.49 -7.16 8.68
CA LYS A 8 4.59 -7.71 7.91
C LYS A 8 4.18 -7.70 6.44
N LEU A 9 5.00 -7.07 5.60
CA LEU A 9 4.76 -6.89 4.18
C LEU A 9 5.89 -7.56 3.41
N LYS A 10 5.55 -8.50 2.52
CA LYS A 10 6.51 -9.16 1.65
C LYS A 10 6.19 -8.88 0.20
N SER A 11 7.18 -8.36 -0.52
CA SER A 11 7.08 -8.07 -1.95
C SER A 11 7.15 -9.34 -2.78
N LEU A 12 6.16 -9.54 -3.65
CA LEU A 12 6.17 -10.61 -4.63
C LEU A 12 7.05 -10.28 -5.85
N ILE A 13 7.52 -9.04 -5.97
CA ILE A 13 8.39 -8.60 -7.10
C ILE A 13 9.84 -8.97 -6.84
N ASN A 14 10.33 -8.77 -5.61
CA ASN A 14 11.75 -8.93 -5.28
C ASN A 14 12.01 -9.73 -3.99
N ASN A 15 10.98 -10.34 -3.40
CA ASN A 15 11.05 -11.12 -2.15
C ASN A 15 11.55 -10.35 -0.92
N ARG A 16 11.66 -9.01 -0.97
CA ARG A 16 12.01 -8.21 0.21
C ARG A 16 10.83 -8.11 1.15
N GLU A 17 11.16 -8.03 2.43
CA GLU A 17 10.19 -8.01 3.52
C GLU A 17 10.47 -6.87 4.49
N ILE A 18 9.40 -6.27 5.01
CA ILE A 18 9.48 -5.26 6.06
C ILE A 18 8.38 -5.49 7.10
N GLU A 19 8.69 -5.13 8.35
CA GLU A 19 7.67 -4.90 9.37
C GLU A 19 7.48 -3.39 9.55
N THR A 20 6.23 -2.95 9.60
CA THR A 20 5.89 -1.53 9.77
C THR A 20 4.59 -1.37 10.52
N SER A 21 4.44 -0.26 11.25
CA SER A 21 3.13 0.17 11.70
C SER A 21 2.28 0.65 10.51
N ALA A 22 1.00 0.34 10.56
CA ALA A 22 -0.03 0.81 9.64
C ALA A 22 -1.24 1.35 10.43
N LEU A 23 -2.05 2.15 9.74
CA LEU A 23 -3.29 2.70 10.26
C LEU A 23 -4.45 2.07 9.50
N ILE A 24 -5.37 1.41 10.21
CA ILE A 24 -6.61 0.93 9.60
C ILE A 24 -7.53 2.14 9.40
N ASN A 25 -7.89 2.40 8.15
CA ASN A 25 -8.75 3.51 7.77
C ASN A 25 -10.16 2.98 7.45
N SER A 26 -11.16 3.35 8.26
CA SER A 26 -12.58 3.05 8.01
C SER A 26 -13.29 4.13 7.21
N GLY A 27 -12.65 5.26 6.93
CA GLY A 27 -13.17 6.36 6.12
C GLY A 27 -12.98 6.15 4.61
N PHE A 28 -12.37 5.03 4.20
CA PHE A 28 -12.28 4.59 2.82
C PHE A 28 -12.57 3.10 2.77
N THR A 29 -13.58 2.72 1.99
CA THR A 29 -14.01 1.33 1.81
C THR A 29 -13.81 0.90 0.38
N THR A 30 -13.45 -0.37 0.21
CA THR A 30 -13.22 -0.98 -1.10
C THR A 30 -13.48 -2.48 -0.99
N GLU A 31 -13.75 -3.15 -2.09
CA GLU A 31 -14.07 -4.58 -2.11
C GLU A 31 -12.87 -5.48 -1.81
N ARG A 32 -11.65 -4.96 -1.96
CA ARG A 32 -10.41 -5.69 -1.71
C ARG A 32 -9.51 -4.90 -0.77
N PRO A 33 -8.76 -5.54 0.14
CA PRO A 33 -7.80 -4.83 0.97
C PRO A 33 -6.83 -4.00 0.12
N GLN A 34 -6.64 -2.74 0.49
CA GLN A 34 -5.72 -1.82 -0.16
C GLN A 34 -4.78 -1.19 0.87
N LEU A 35 -3.54 -0.95 0.47
CA LEU A 35 -2.53 -0.28 1.28
C LEU A 35 -2.06 0.99 0.57
N LEU A 36 -2.10 2.12 1.27
CA LEU A 36 -1.36 3.31 0.88
C LEU A 36 0.06 3.20 1.45
N ILE A 37 1.05 3.10 0.57
CA ILE A 37 2.44 2.83 0.96
C ILE A 37 3.27 4.11 0.77
N PRO A 38 3.95 4.61 1.81
CA PRO A 38 4.87 5.72 1.67
C PRO A 38 5.99 5.38 0.69
N ARG A 39 6.38 6.34 -0.16
CA ARG A 39 7.38 6.14 -1.23
C ARG A 39 8.67 5.46 -0.78
N LYS A 40 9.24 5.85 0.37
CA LYS A 40 10.45 5.22 0.93
C LYS A 40 10.28 3.71 1.21
N ARG A 41 9.08 3.28 1.62
CA ARG A 41 8.77 1.87 1.84
C ARG A 41 8.53 1.15 0.50
N ALA A 42 7.88 1.84 -0.45
CA ALA A 42 7.68 1.33 -1.81
C ALA A 42 9.02 1.08 -2.53
N GLU A 43 10.00 1.98 -2.38
CA GLU A 43 11.38 1.80 -2.89
C GLU A 43 12.02 0.53 -2.36
N HIS A 44 11.92 0.30 -1.04
CA HIS A 44 12.46 -0.91 -0.44
C HIS A 44 11.79 -2.18 -0.98
N LEU A 45 10.46 -2.16 -1.14
CA LEU A 45 9.65 -3.28 -1.64
C LEU A 45 9.72 -3.45 -3.16
N GLY A 46 10.45 -2.61 -3.90
CA GLY A 46 10.51 -2.67 -5.37
C GLY A 46 9.21 -2.25 -6.06
N LEU A 47 8.37 -1.49 -5.37
CA LEU A 47 7.13 -0.88 -5.88
C LEU A 47 7.38 0.54 -6.41
N TRP A 48 8.58 1.09 -6.16
CA TRP A 48 9.03 2.38 -6.68
C TRP A 48 10.49 2.31 -7.19
N PRO A 49 10.84 2.84 -8.39
CA PRO A 49 9.94 3.42 -9.40
C PRO A 49 8.81 2.45 -9.78
N PRO A 50 7.65 2.97 -10.23
CA PRO A 50 6.49 2.13 -10.49
C PRO A 50 6.85 1.01 -11.47
N PRO A 51 6.52 -0.26 -11.17
CA PRO A 51 6.80 -1.36 -12.07
C PRO A 51 5.93 -1.25 -13.35
N PRO A 52 6.29 -1.92 -14.45
CA PRO A 52 5.60 -1.79 -15.75
C PRO A 52 4.08 -2.04 -15.70
N GLN A 53 3.63 -2.92 -14.79
CA GLN A 53 2.22 -3.24 -14.58
C GLN A 53 1.46 -2.24 -13.70
N ALA A 54 2.11 -1.19 -13.20
CA ALA A 54 1.47 -0.17 -12.38
C ALA A 54 0.51 0.67 -13.22
N LEU A 55 -0.68 0.93 -12.68
CA LEU A 55 -1.69 1.80 -13.30
C LEU A 55 -1.66 3.17 -12.63
N LEU A 56 -1.57 4.24 -13.40
CA LEU A 56 -1.79 5.59 -12.89
C LEU A 56 -3.31 5.82 -12.78
N ILE A 57 -3.82 5.90 -11.56
CA ILE A 57 -5.24 6.12 -11.28
C ILE A 57 -5.47 7.47 -10.60
N GLU A 58 -6.68 7.99 -10.75
CA GLU A 58 -7.15 9.16 -10.02
C GLU A 58 -8.03 8.72 -8.85
N LEU A 59 -7.79 9.30 -7.67
CA LEU A 59 -8.53 9.05 -6.45
C LEU A 59 -9.11 10.35 -5.92
N GLY A 60 -10.41 10.35 -5.62
CA GLY A 60 -11.05 11.47 -4.93
C GLY A 60 -10.61 11.55 -3.47
N THR A 61 -10.23 12.74 -3.01
CA THR A 61 -9.97 13.04 -1.60
C THR A 61 -10.78 14.27 -1.17
N ALA A 62 -10.83 14.53 0.14
CA ALA A 62 -11.45 15.75 0.66
C ALA A 62 -10.78 17.05 0.14
N GLY A 63 -9.51 16.96 -0.27
CA GLY A 63 -8.75 18.08 -0.85
C GLY A 63 -8.81 18.16 -2.39
N GLY A 64 -9.63 17.32 -3.04
CA GLY A 64 -9.69 17.20 -4.49
C GLY A 64 -9.06 15.90 -5.02
N PRO A 65 -9.06 15.71 -6.35
CA PRO A 65 -8.51 14.52 -6.98
C PRO A 65 -6.99 14.48 -6.87
N VAL A 66 -6.43 13.30 -6.58
CA VAL A 66 -5.00 13.02 -6.58
C VAL A 66 -4.68 11.84 -7.49
N ARG A 67 -3.46 11.79 -8.03
CA ARG A 67 -3.01 10.66 -8.85
C ARG A 67 -2.08 9.76 -8.05
N ASN A 68 -2.33 8.46 -8.11
CA ASN A 68 -1.52 7.43 -7.46
C ASN A 68 -1.24 6.27 -8.41
N TYR A 69 -0.13 5.57 -8.17
CA TYR A 69 0.13 4.29 -8.83
C TYR A 69 -0.54 3.15 -8.07
N LEU A 70 -1.39 2.39 -8.78
CA LEU A 70 -2.02 1.18 -8.28
C LEU A 70 -1.28 -0.04 -8.83
N ILE A 71 -0.89 -0.94 -7.94
CA ILE A 71 -0.18 -2.17 -8.29
C ILE A 71 -0.95 -3.34 -7.68
N TYR A 72 -1.68 -4.08 -8.53
CA TYR A 72 -2.45 -5.24 -8.08
C TYR A 72 -1.56 -6.41 -7.66
N ASN A 73 -1.99 -7.14 -6.63
CA ASN A 73 -1.44 -8.44 -6.21
C ASN A 73 0.09 -8.45 -6.07
N SER A 74 0.66 -7.37 -5.52
CA SER A 74 2.12 -7.18 -5.43
C SER A 74 2.72 -7.49 -4.06
N LEU A 75 1.88 -7.70 -3.05
CA LEU A 75 2.29 -7.93 -1.67
C LEU A 75 1.54 -9.10 -1.05
N GLU A 76 2.29 -9.91 -0.30
CA GLU A 76 1.75 -10.70 0.81
C GLU A 76 1.71 -9.82 2.06
N VAL A 77 0.58 -9.85 2.78
CA VAL A 77 0.32 -8.98 3.93
C VAL A 77 -0.14 -9.82 5.11
N GLN A 78 0.54 -9.67 6.24
CA GLN A 78 0.20 -10.35 7.49
C GLN A 78 0.12 -9.35 8.63
N ALA A 79 -0.92 -9.44 9.46
CA ALA A 79 -0.96 -8.77 10.75
C ALA A 79 -0.04 -9.48 11.73
N VAL A 80 0.79 -8.72 12.45
CA VAL A 80 1.69 -9.24 13.48
C VAL A 80 1.44 -8.51 14.81
N GLU A 81 1.70 -9.20 15.93
CA GLU A 81 1.46 -8.69 17.30
C GLU A 81 2.31 -7.45 17.68
#